data_AF-A0A357L8X1-F1
#
_entry.id   AF-A0A357L8X1-F1
#
_cell.length_a   1.000
_cell.length_b   1.000
_cell.length_c   1.000
_cell.angle_alpha   90.00
_cell.angle_beta   90.00
_cell.angle_gamma   90.00
#
_symmetry.space_group_name_H-M   'P 1'
#
loop_
_entity.id
_entity.type
_entity.pdbx_description
1 polymer ?
#
loop_
_entity_poly.entity_id
_entity_poly.type
_entity_poly.pdbx_seq_one_letter_code
_entity_poly.pdbx_strand_id
1 'polypeptide(L)'
;SPEADAAREAALREAQIATEAREAGVFFQLAARTNAGAKPSQLIDNLSTSPFGFPGPVSAPIPFGAERDDDPGRQIRKLDFLGQGAESSTDNPHAIEDPITPFEVMAGTVIPASLITGINSDLPGTVIAQVTQ
;
A
#
# COMPACT_ATOMS: atom_id res chain seq x y z
N SER A 1 -34.42 45.05 -1.34
CA SER A 1 -34.48 44.25 -0.10
C SER A 1 -33.06 43.96 0.32
N PRO A 2 -32.65 44.25 1.57
CA PRO A 2 -31.26 44.10 2.03
C PRO A 2 -30.73 42.66 1.93
N GLU A 3 -31.62 41.67 1.92
CA GLU A 3 -31.31 40.25 1.74
C GLU A 3 -30.78 39.92 0.33
N ALA A 4 -31.28 40.61 -0.70
CA ALA A 4 -30.83 40.40 -2.09
C ALA A 4 -29.42 40.95 -2.35
N ASP A 5 -29.03 41.99 -1.61
CA ASP A 5 -27.68 42.56 -1.67
C ASP A 5 -26.68 41.69 -0.89
N ALA A 6 -27.07 41.15 0.27
CA ALA A 6 -26.25 40.20 1.03
C ALA A 6 -25.96 38.90 0.26
N ALA A 7 -26.94 38.37 -0.49
CA ALA A 7 -26.75 37.18 -1.31
C ALA A 7 -25.78 37.43 -2.48
N ARG A 8 -25.82 38.62 -3.08
CA ARG A 8 -24.87 39.02 -4.14
C ARG A 8 -23.46 39.19 -3.60
N GLU A 9 -23.31 39.74 -2.40
CA GLU A 9 -22.01 39.85 -1.73
C GLU A 9 -21.39 38.50 -1.38
N ALA A 10 -22.20 37.55 -0.91
CA ALA A 10 -21.74 36.18 -0.63
C ALA A 10 -21.23 35.49 -1.91
N ALA A 11 -21.97 35.63 -3.02
CA ALA A 11 -21.57 35.05 -4.30
C ALA A 11 -20.25 35.63 -4.84
N LEU A 12 -20.01 36.94 -4.63
CA LEU A 12 -18.75 37.57 -5.05
C LEU A 12 -17.55 37.09 -4.22
N ARG A 13 -17.71 36.91 -2.90
CA ARG A 13 -16.64 36.36 -2.04
C ARG A 13 -16.29 34.94 -2.43
N GLU A 14 -17.29 34.10 -2.70
CA GLU A 14 -17.05 32.72 -3.10
C GLU A 14 -16.29 32.64 -4.44
N ALA A 15 -16.66 33.47 -5.41
CA ALA A 15 -15.93 33.57 -6.67
C ALA A 15 -14.46 33.97 -6.47
N GLN A 16 -14.19 34.92 -5.57
CA GLN A 16 -12.82 35.36 -5.25
C GLN A 16 -11.99 34.27 -4.57
N ILE A 17 -12.57 33.56 -3.60
CA ILE A 17 -11.92 32.42 -2.92
C ILE A 17 -11.59 31.31 -3.94
N ALA A 18 -12.50 31.04 -4.87
CA ALA A 18 -12.28 30.03 -5.91
C ALA A 18 -11.18 30.42 -6.90
N THR A 19 -11.05 31.70 -7.24
CA THR A 19 -9.93 32.19 -8.08
C THR A 19 -8.60 32.14 -7.33
N GLU A 20 -8.57 32.55 -6.07
CA GLU A 20 -7.36 32.53 -5.24
C GLU A 20 -6.86 31.09 -5.03
N ALA A 21 -7.77 30.13 -4.80
CA ALA A 21 -7.41 28.71 -4.70
C ALA A 21 -6.83 28.13 -6.00
N ARG A 22 -7.21 28.67 -7.18
CA ARG A 22 -6.65 28.26 -8.47
C ARG A 22 -5.29 28.89 -8.76
N GLU A 23 -5.02 30.08 -8.22
CA GLU A 23 -3.74 30.78 -8.37
C GLU A 23 -2.73 30.39 -7.28
N ALA A 24 -3.19 29.86 -6.15
CA ALA A 24 -2.32 29.40 -5.07
C ALA A 24 -1.41 28.25 -5.53
N GLY A 25 -0.11 28.45 -5.39
CA GLY A 25 0.90 27.45 -5.73
C GLY A 25 0.83 26.20 -4.84
N VAL A 26 1.20 25.05 -5.40
CA VAL A 26 1.24 23.77 -4.67
C VAL A 26 2.31 23.83 -3.58
N PHE A 27 1.89 23.77 -2.31
CA PHE A 27 2.79 23.90 -1.15
C PHE A 27 3.82 22.78 -0.98
N PHE A 28 3.70 21.67 -1.72
CA PHE A 28 4.65 20.57 -1.65
C PHE A 28 5.10 20.16 -3.04
N GLN A 29 6.33 20.55 -3.37
CA GLN A 29 7.04 20.04 -4.54
C GLN A 29 8.11 19.07 -4.04
N LEU A 30 7.92 17.77 -4.30
CA LEU A 30 8.85 16.70 -3.94
C LEU A 30 10.12 16.83 -4.81
N ALA A 31 11.00 17.75 -4.45
CA ALA A 31 12.29 17.93 -5.10
C ALA A 31 13.26 16.85 -4.59
N ALA A 32 13.54 15.85 -5.43
CA ALA A 32 14.65 14.92 -5.25
C ALA A 32 15.98 15.69 -5.35
N ARG A 33 16.45 16.25 -4.24
CA ARG A 33 17.81 16.81 -4.12
C ARG A 33 18.78 15.68 -3.79
N THR A 34 19.54 15.22 -4.78
CA THR A 34 20.65 14.28 -4.60
C THR A 34 21.96 15.07 -4.45
N ASN A 35 22.43 15.23 -3.21
CA ASN A 35 23.74 15.82 -2.94
C ASN A 35 24.80 14.71 -2.87
N ALA A 36 25.72 14.76 -3.83
CA ALA A 36 26.92 13.93 -3.90
C ALA A 36 27.95 14.37 -2.84
N GLY A 37 28.58 13.40 -2.17
CA GLY A 37 29.69 13.61 -1.25
C GLY A 37 30.44 12.29 -1.00
N ALA A 38 31.33 11.92 -1.93
CA ALA A 38 32.19 10.75 -1.83
C ALA A 38 33.45 11.02 -0.98
N LYS A 39 33.88 10.03 -0.19
CA LYS A 39 35.29 9.83 0.21
C LYS A 39 35.63 8.33 0.19
N PRO A 40 36.75 7.91 -0.44
CA PRO A 40 37.12 6.51 -0.56
C PRO A 40 38.02 6.08 0.61
N SER A 41 37.88 4.85 1.10
CA SER A 41 38.86 4.25 2.03
C SER A 41 38.93 2.73 1.84
N GLN A 42 39.81 2.39 0.90
CA GLN A 42 40.74 1.26 0.80
C GLN A 42 40.42 -0.09 1.47
N LEU A 43 40.31 -1.07 0.58
CA LEU A 43 40.84 -2.44 0.60
C LEU A 43 41.68 -2.85 1.82
N ILE A 44 41.24 -3.89 2.52
CA ILE A 44 42.12 -4.93 3.03
C ILE A 44 41.50 -6.30 2.74
N ASP A 45 42.28 -7.09 1.99
CA ASP A 45 42.09 -8.48 1.62
C ASP A 45 42.62 -9.35 2.77
N ASN A 46 41.83 -10.30 3.27
CA ASN A 46 42.42 -11.46 3.93
C ASN A 46 41.50 -12.70 3.95
N LEU A 47 41.89 -13.62 3.10
CA LEU A 47 41.47 -15.00 2.94
C LEU A 47 41.73 -15.83 4.20
N SER A 48 40.73 -16.57 4.69
CA SER A 48 40.96 -17.72 5.57
C SER A 48 39.98 -18.86 5.26
N THR A 49 40.50 -19.81 4.49
CA THR A 49 39.92 -21.12 4.17
C THR A 49 40.02 -22.02 5.41
N SER A 50 38.91 -22.64 5.83
CA SER A 50 38.90 -23.81 6.72
C SER A 50 38.23 -24.99 6.02
N PRO A 51 38.86 -26.18 5.96
CA PRO A 51 38.30 -27.35 5.30
C PRO A 51 37.50 -28.21 6.30
N PHE A 52 36.33 -28.69 5.87
CA PHE A 52 35.44 -29.69 6.50
C PHE A 52 34.37 -29.22 7.52
N GLY A 53 33.10 -29.25 7.09
CA GLY A 53 31.88 -29.24 7.92
C GLY A 53 30.58 -29.00 7.12
N PHE A 54 29.73 -30.02 6.93
CA PHE A 54 28.36 -29.92 6.36
C PHE A 54 27.34 -29.51 7.46
N PRO A 55 26.07 -29.10 7.17
CA PRO A 55 25.43 -28.57 5.96
C PRO A 55 25.00 -27.08 6.14
N GLY A 56 24.52 -26.44 5.07
CA GLY A 56 24.32 -24.99 4.98
C GLY A 56 23.42 -24.36 6.05
N PRO A 57 23.60 -23.04 6.33
CA PRO A 57 22.81 -22.34 7.32
C PRO A 57 21.35 -22.28 6.86
N VAL A 58 20.46 -22.83 7.68
CA VAL A 58 19.07 -22.40 7.72
C VAL A 58 19.09 -20.89 7.91
N SER A 59 18.73 -20.15 6.87
CA SER A 59 18.57 -18.70 6.95
C SER A 59 17.46 -18.46 7.95
N ALA A 60 17.84 -18.12 9.18
CA ALA A 60 16.89 -17.69 10.20
C ALA A 60 16.07 -16.54 9.59
N PRO A 61 14.74 -16.51 9.76
CA PRO A 61 13.95 -15.39 9.29
C PRO A 61 14.53 -14.13 9.92
N ILE A 62 15.07 -13.27 9.07
CA ILE A 62 15.60 -11.97 9.47
C ILE A 62 14.39 -11.24 10.07
N PRO A 63 14.43 -10.85 11.36
CA PRO A 63 13.30 -10.13 11.96
C PRO A 63 12.98 -8.91 11.10
N PHE A 64 11.70 -8.64 10.89
CA PHE A 64 11.25 -7.41 10.23
C PHE A 64 11.93 -6.19 10.91
N GLY A 65 12.90 -5.58 10.23
CA GLY A 65 13.67 -4.45 10.74
C GLY A 65 15.14 -4.71 11.13
N ALA A 66 15.63 -5.96 11.11
CA ALA A 66 17.04 -6.28 11.37
C ALA A 66 17.89 -6.18 10.09
N GLU A 67 18.10 -4.95 9.62
CA GLU A 67 19.02 -4.66 8.53
C GLU A 67 19.89 -3.47 8.95
N ARG A 68 21.20 -3.68 8.82
CA ARG A 68 22.34 -3.01 9.48
C ARG A 68 22.10 -1.54 9.86
N ASP A 69 22.49 -1.25 11.10
CA ASP A 69 22.28 0.00 11.86
C ASP A 69 23.11 1.21 11.36
N ASP A 70 23.58 1.18 10.11
CA ASP A 70 24.56 2.13 9.56
C ASP A 70 23.95 3.24 8.68
N ASP A 71 22.61 3.31 8.56
CA ASP A 71 21.90 4.32 7.74
C ASP A 71 20.98 5.21 8.61
N PRO A 72 21.49 6.35 9.13
CA PRO A 72 20.70 7.34 9.84
C PRO A 72 19.50 7.79 9.00
N GLY A 73 18.31 7.37 9.44
CA GLY A 73 17.05 7.75 8.80
C GLY A 73 16.57 6.80 7.70
N ARG A 74 17.18 5.61 7.54
CA ARG A 74 16.74 4.54 6.63
C ARG A 74 16.54 5.07 5.20
N GLN A 75 17.46 5.91 4.75
CA GLN A 75 17.43 6.58 3.45
C GLN A 75 17.42 5.56 2.31
N ILE A 76 18.17 4.46 2.45
CA ILE A 76 18.19 3.36 1.48
C ILE A 76 16.79 2.76 1.30
N ARG A 77 16.08 2.49 2.40
CA ARG A 77 14.69 1.97 2.35
C ARG A 77 13.70 2.96 1.74
N LYS A 78 13.88 4.26 2.00
CA LYS A 78 13.04 5.31 1.40
C LYS A 78 13.27 5.40 -0.10
N LEU A 79 14.52 5.29 -0.55
CA LEU A 79 14.86 5.27 -1.96
C LEU A 79 14.32 4.00 -2.65
N ASP A 80 14.43 2.85 -1.99
CA ASP A 80 13.85 1.58 -2.47
C ASP A 80 12.32 1.67 -2.57
N PHE A 81 11.66 2.23 -1.56
CA PHE A 81 10.21 2.46 -1.57
C PHE A 81 9.74 3.46 -2.65
N LEU A 82 10.54 4.48 -2.98
CA LEU A 82 10.23 5.40 -4.07
C LEU A 82 10.52 4.79 -5.45
N GLY A 83 11.49 3.87 -5.52
CA GLY A 83 11.87 3.16 -6.75
C GLY A 83 10.96 1.99 -7.09
N GLN A 84 10.35 1.37 -6.08
CA GLN A 84 9.20 0.48 -6.25
C GLN A 84 8.01 1.37 -6.66
N GLY A 85 7.79 1.49 -7.98
CA GLY A 85 6.52 2.02 -8.50
C GLY A 85 5.35 1.24 -7.89
N ALA A 86 4.11 1.72 -8.04
CA ALA A 86 2.95 0.97 -7.56
C ALA A 86 2.89 -0.41 -8.25
N GLU A 87 3.51 -1.43 -7.65
CA GLU A 87 3.70 -2.78 -8.20
C GLU A 87 2.36 -3.50 -8.45
N SER A 88 1.28 -3.00 -7.87
CA SER A 88 -0.07 -3.48 -8.15
C SER A 88 -0.85 -2.44 -8.95
N SER A 89 -1.03 -2.72 -10.25
CA SER A 89 -2.20 -2.24 -10.97
C SER A 89 -3.43 -2.45 -10.08
N THR A 90 -4.12 -1.38 -9.74
CA THR A 90 -5.37 -1.48 -8.95
C THR A 90 -6.47 -2.15 -9.77
N ASP A 91 -6.32 -2.15 -11.09
CA ASP A 91 -7.23 -2.82 -12.01
C ASP A 91 -6.93 -4.31 -12.09
N ASN A 92 -7.98 -5.10 -11.93
CA ASN A 92 -7.93 -6.54 -12.17
C ASN A 92 -7.67 -6.80 -13.66
N PRO A 93 -6.54 -7.43 -14.05
CA PRO A 93 -6.22 -7.70 -15.45
C PRO A 93 -7.04 -8.87 -16.05
N HIS A 94 -7.80 -9.60 -15.22
CA HIS A 94 -8.58 -10.76 -15.65
C HIS A 94 -9.99 -10.38 -16.14
N ALA A 95 -10.43 -11.04 -17.21
CA ALA A 95 -11.80 -10.92 -17.72
C ALA A 95 -12.76 -11.85 -16.98
N ILE A 96 -14.06 -11.55 -17.07
CA ILE A 96 -15.12 -12.46 -16.63
C ILE A 96 -15.20 -13.63 -17.62
N GLU A 97 -15.19 -14.85 -17.12
CA GLU A 97 -15.30 -16.09 -17.89
C GLU A 97 -16.63 -16.78 -17.61
N ASP A 98 -17.25 -17.34 -18.65
CA ASP A 98 -18.48 -18.12 -18.52
C ASP A 98 -18.17 -19.54 -18.00
N PRO A 99 -19.06 -20.15 -17.19
CA PRO A 99 -18.86 -21.51 -16.71
C PRO A 99 -18.71 -22.50 -17.86
N ILE A 100 -17.70 -23.37 -17.80
CA ILE A 100 -17.45 -24.38 -18.84
C ILE A 100 -18.53 -25.47 -18.77
N THR A 101 -19.09 -25.71 -17.59
CA THR A 101 -20.10 -26.75 -17.38
C THR A 101 -21.27 -26.28 -16.50
N PRO A 102 -22.47 -26.89 -16.64
CA PRO A 102 -23.64 -26.53 -15.83
C PRO A 102 -23.55 -26.90 -14.34
N PHE A 103 -22.53 -27.65 -13.92
CA PHE A 103 -22.37 -28.13 -12.55
C PHE A 103 -21.23 -27.40 -11.80
N GLU A 104 -20.74 -26.31 -12.39
CA GLU A 104 -19.68 -25.49 -11.85
C GLU A 104 -20.26 -24.25 -11.17
N VAL A 105 -19.75 -23.92 -9.98
CA VAL A 105 -20.11 -22.70 -9.26
C VAL A 105 -18.95 -21.73 -9.39
N MET A 106 -19.18 -20.63 -10.11
CA MET A 106 -18.17 -19.60 -10.32
C MET A 106 -18.06 -18.67 -9.12
N ALA A 107 -16.88 -18.07 -8.95
CA ALA A 107 -16.69 -16.99 -7.98
C ALA A 107 -17.67 -15.84 -8.24
N GLY A 108 -18.18 -15.25 -7.17
CA GLY A 108 -19.22 -14.20 -7.25
C GLY A 108 -20.66 -14.73 -7.30
N THR A 109 -20.88 -16.04 -7.40
CA THR A 109 -22.22 -16.63 -7.29
C THR A 109 -22.76 -16.49 -5.85
N VAL A 110 -23.99 -16.01 -5.72
CA VAL A 110 -24.66 -15.86 -4.42
C VAL A 110 -25.42 -17.16 -4.08
N ILE A 111 -25.11 -17.75 -2.92
CA ILE A 111 -25.84 -18.91 -2.37
C ILE A 111 -26.67 -18.41 -1.17
N PRO A 112 -27.99 -18.20 -1.33
CA PRO A 112 -28.82 -17.71 -0.24
C PRO A 112 -28.96 -18.76 0.87
N ALA A 113 -28.91 -18.29 2.12
CA ALA A 113 -28.98 -19.15 3.29
C ALA A 113 -29.60 -18.44 4.50
N SER A 114 -30.17 -19.23 5.41
CA SER A 114 -30.65 -18.80 6.72
C SER A 114 -29.73 -19.31 7.83
N LEU A 115 -29.40 -18.45 8.79
CA LEU A 115 -28.48 -18.78 9.88
C LEU A 115 -29.12 -19.75 10.88
N ILE A 116 -28.36 -20.79 11.26
CA ILE A 116 -28.71 -21.69 12.36
C ILE A 116 -28.13 -21.15 13.68
N THR A 117 -26.94 -20.56 13.62
CA THR A 117 -26.24 -19.97 14.76
C THR A 117 -26.24 -18.44 14.69
N GLY A 118 -26.19 -17.75 15.84
CA GLY A 118 -26.00 -16.29 15.90
C GLY A 118 -24.59 -15.86 15.49
N ILE A 119 -24.41 -14.57 15.20
CA ILE A 119 -23.11 -13.96 14.87
C ILE A 119 -22.61 -13.15 16.07
N ASN A 120 -21.34 -13.36 16.46
CA ASN A 120 -20.61 -12.51 17.38
C ASN A 120 -19.22 -12.25 16.79
N SER A 121 -18.88 -10.98 16.54
CA SER A 121 -17.60 -10.57 15.95
C SER A 121 -16.46 -10.46 16.96
N ASP A 122 -16.75 -10.41 18.26
CA ASP A 122 -15.75 -10.23 19.31
C ASP A 122 -14.97 -11.51 19.61
N LEU A 123 -15.58 -12.67 19.32
CA LEU A 123 -14.96 -13.97 19.54
C LEU A 123 -14.83 -14.73 18.22
N PRO A 124 -13.61 -15.16 17.83
CA PRO A 124 -13.44 -16.04 16.70
C PRO A 124 -14.24 -17.33 16.87
N GLY A 125 -14.98 -17.72 15.85
CA GLY A 125 -15.81 -18.91 15.89
C GLY A 125 -16.40 -19.26 14.52
N THR A 126 -17.00 -20.44 14.44
CA THR A 126 -17.65 -20.95 13.23
C THR A 126 -19.14 -20.59 13.23
N VAL A 127 -19.65 -20.17 12.07
CA VAL A 127 -21.07 -19.91 11.83
C VAL A 127 -21.62 -21.00 10.91
N ILE A 128 -22.83 -21.50 11.21
CA ILE A 128 -23.50 -22.53 10.42
C ILE A 128 -24.82 -21.97 9.90
N ALA A 129 -25.13 -22.25 8.64
CA ALA A 129 -26.33 -21.80 7.94
C ALA A 129 -26.90 -22.90 7.04
N GLN A 130 -28.19 -22.83 6.75
CA GLN A 130 -28.88 -23.71 5.82
C GLN A 130 -29.20 -22.99 4.52
N VAL A 131 -28.90 -23.64 3.38
CA VAL A 131 -29.21 -23.12 2.04
C VAL A 131 -30.72 -23.06 1.82
N THR A 132 -31.18 -21.95 1.24
CA THR A 132 -32.58 -21.71 0.86
C THR A 132 -32.67 -21.49 -0.65
N GLN A 133 -33.86 -21.63 -1.25
CA GLN A 133 -34.12 -21.39 -2.68
C GLN A 133 -35.32 -20.47 -2.88
#